data_AF-A0LVN0-F1
#
_entry.id   AF-A0LVN0-F1
#
_cell.length_a   1.000
_cell.length_b   1.000
_cell.length_c   1.000
_cell.angle_alpha   90.00
_cell.angle_beta   90.00
_cell.angle_gamma   90.00
#
_symmetry.space_group_name_H-M   'P 1'
#
loop_
_entity.id
_entity.type
_entity.pdbx_description
1 polymer ?
#
loop_
_entity_poly.entity_id
_entity_poly.type
_entity_poly.pdbx_seq_one_letter_code
_entity_poly.pdbx_strand_id
1 'polypeptide(L)'
;MIPSTCESALAERRVRDWDVSGPGWRRAGIIAAITLAVAGGTTPAASAASALDAHAGHTPDFGSNVIIFDPSMPTAEIQATVDAIAAQQTANEFGSQRYALLFRPGTYGTPADPLVIPVGYYTQVAGLGATPGDVVINGKVNVYNQCLAPDNCIALTNFWRSVSNLTIAVAGQSGCRAGTDFWAVSQASPMRRVSVVGGNVSLMDYCTAGPQYASGGFIADSAFSSGTVINGSQQQFLVRNSHLDGWTNGVWNQVFAGTIGAPAQSFPNPPYTTLDTNPISREAPFLYLDGTGQYRVFVPDAQRNSRGTTWEAGPTPGYSLPLSRFYIARPTDSAERLNAALARGMNLLFTPGVYAVDRTLDVRRPDTILLGIGLATLEATGGVPVLRTANVPGVEVAGLIVDAGPRNAPVLVQIGERHGSPAAWVHAPWSDPRNPTLLADVFFRIGGPHLGKATVSLEVNANDVLLDDIWAWRADHGSGVGWTSNTADTGLIVNGDRVAATGLFVEHYQKDEVIWTGEHGSTIMFQNEMPYDPPNQAAWSHGGTRGYAAYAVASTVHTHQA
;
A
#
# COMPACT_ATOMS: atom_id res chain seq x y z
N MET A 1 -22.27 -12.80 -54.69
CA MET A 1 -22.72 -12.06 -53.49
C MET A 1 -21.85 -12.51 -52.34
N ILE A 2 -20.93 -11.60 -52.01
CA ILE A 2 -19.84 -11.55 -51.01
C ILE A 2 -19.73 -12.71 -49.98
N PRO A 3 -18.62 -13.48 -49.99
CA PRO A 3 -18.26 -14.46 -48.96
C PRO A 3 -17.25 -13.88 -47.96
N SER A 4 -17.28 -14.35 -46.70
CA SER A 4 -16.25 -14.04 -45.69
C SER A 4 -15.52 -15.31 -45.26
N THR A 5 -14.31 -15.48 -45.77
CA THR A 5 -13.24 -16.35 -45.25
C THR A 5 -12.51 -15.63 -44.12
N CYS A 6 -12.14 -16.33 -43.05
CA CYS A 6 -10.94 -16.00 -42.30
C CYS A 6 -10.35 -17.27 -41.69
N GLU A 7 -9.21 -17.68 -42.26
CA GLU A 7 -8.36 -18.77 -41.82
C GLU A 7 -7.45 -18.36 -40.64
N SER A 8 -7.00 -19.39 -39.97
CA SER A 8 -5.93 -19.49 -38.97
C SER A 8 -4.62 -18.79 -39.32
N ALA A 9 -3.97 -18.21 -38.30
CA ALA A 9 -2.51 -18.09 -38.25
C ALA A 9 -2.00 -18.15 -36.81
N LEU A 10 -1.48 -19.33 -36.45
CA LEU A 10 -0.56 -19.55 -35.34
C LEU A 10 0.84 -19.08 -35.78
N ALA A 11 1.57 -18.37 -34.90
CA ALA A 11 2.99 -18.10 -35.11
C ALA A 11 3.75 -18.07 -33.76
N GLU A 12 4.34 -19.23 -33.45
CA GLU A 12 5.66 -19.47 -32.87
C GLU A 12 6.35 -18.34 -32.09
N ARG A 13 6.45 -18.50 -30.76
CA ARG A 13 7.51 -17.88 -29.95
C ARG A 13 8.68 -18.86 -29.79
N ARG A 14 9.84 -18.46 -30.32
CA ARG A 14 11.12 -19.15 -30.16
C ARG A 14 11.61 -19.03 -28.72
N VAL A 15 11.94 -20.18 -28.16
CA VAL A 15 12.82 -20.37 -27.01
C VAL A 15 14.23 -19.92 -27.40
N ARG A 16 14.89 -19.11 -26.55
CA ARG A 16 16.34 -18.93 -26.60
C ARG A 16 16.90 -19.23 -25.23
N ASP A 17 17.52 -20.39 -25.13
CA ASP A 17 18.47 -20.74 -24.09
C ASP A 17 19.66 -19.79 -24.15
N TRP A 18 20.11 -19.32 -22.99
CA TRP A 18 21.39 -18.67 -22.83
C TRP A 18 22.17 -19.43 -21.77
N ASP A 19 23.24 -20.08 -22.18
CA ASP A 19 24.35 -20.34 -21.27
C ASP A 19 25.70 -20.45 -21.99
N VAL A 20 26.74 -20.08 -21.22
CA VAL A 20 28.17 -20.42 -21.32
C VAL A 20 29.10 -19.55 -22.20
N SER A 21 29.74 -18.59 -21.51
CA SER A 21 31.17 -18.20 -21.47
C SER A 21 32.14 -18.46 -22.64
N GLY A 22 33.01 -17.47 -22.90
CA GLY A 22 34.41 -17.71 -23.32
C GLY A 22 35.02 -16.62 -24.22
N PRO A 23 36.28 -16.18 -24.00
CA PRO A 23 36.76 -14.88 -24.49
C PRO A 23 37.72 -14.95 -25.69
N GLY A 24 37.81 -13.82 -26.40
CA GLY A 24 39.00 -13.40 -27.14
C GLY A 24 38.79 -13.22 -28.64
N TRP A 25 39.07 -12.00 -29.13
CA TRP A 25 40.22 -11.74 -30.00
C TRP A 25 40.40 -10.23 -30.22
N ARG A 26 41.67 -9.84 -30.25
CA ARG A 26 42.19 -8.48 -30.49
C ARG A 26 42.08 -8.12 -31.97
N ARG A 27 41.90 -6.83 -32.30
CA ARG A 27 42.90 -5.96 -32.97
C ARG A 27 42.29 -4.63 -33.48
N ALA A 28 43.13 -3.59 -33.34
CA ALA A 28 43.27 -2.33 -34.11
C ALA A 28 41.99 -1.48 -34.32
N GLY A 29 41.90 -0.23 -33.86
CA GLY A 29 42.91 0.83 -33.81
C GLY A 29 42.73 1.73 -35.03
N ILE A 30 42.18 2.93 -34.84
CA ILE A 30 42.46 4.16 -35.60
C ILE A 30 42.12 5.34 -34.67
N ILE A 31 43.14 6.14 -34.41
CA ILE A 31 43.11 7.43 -33.75
C ILE A 31 42.78 8.47 -34.83
N ALA A 32 41.79 9.30 -34.60
CA ALA A 32 41.60 10.54 -35.36
C ALA A 32 41.47 11.69 -34.36
N ALA A 33 42.58 12.40 -34.17
CA ALA A 33 42.63 13.68 -33.48
C ALA A 33 42.05 14.76 -34.40
N ILE A 34 41.06 15.50 -33.92
CA ILE A 34 40.64 16.77 -34.53
C ILE A 34 40.89 17.86 -33.49
N THR A 35 41.98 18.59 -33.69
CA THR A 35 42.23 19.89 -33.08
C THR A 35 41.45 20.96 -33.85
N LEU A 36 40.55 21.66 -33.18
CA LEU A 36 40.07 22.97 -33.63
C LEU A 36 40.20 23.97 -32.47
N ALA A 37 41.05 24.97 -32.66
CA ALA A 37 41.18 26.13 -31.78
C ALA A 37 40.42 27.29 -32.40
N VAL A 38 39.45 27.89 -31.68
CA VAL A 38 39.00 29.27 -31.90
C VAL A 38 38.64 29.92 -30.55
N ALA A 39 39.00 31.19 -30.46
CA ALA A 39 39.00 32.10 -29.33
C ALA A 39 37.64 32.43 -28.69
N GLY A 40 37.69 32.67 -27.38
CA GLY A 40 37.26 33.91 -26.72
C GLY A 40 35.86 34.48 -27.00
N GLY A 41 34.97 34.31 -26.02
CA GLY A 41 33.73 35.09 -25.89
C GLY A 41 32.97 34.71 -24.62
N THR A 42 33.15 35.48 -23.55
CA THR A 42 32.35 35.36 -22.32
C THR A 42 31.00 36.02 -22.52
N THR A 43 29.92 35.24 -22.52
CA THR A 43 28.55 35.72 -22.32
C THR A 43 27.85 34.81 -21.31
N PRO A 44 27.13 35.36 -20.31
CA PRO A 44 26.39 34.54 -19.37
C PRO A 44 25.18 33.94 -20.08
N ALA A 45 25.14 32.61 -20.21
CA ALA A 45 23.94 31.90 -20.62
C ALA A 45 22.92 31.97 -19.49
N ALA A 46 21.99 32.90 -19.59
CA ALA A 46 20.78 32.94 -18.79
C ALA A 46 19.98 31.65 -19.04
N SER A 47 19.74 30.93 -17.94
CA SER A 47 18.63 29.99 -17.68
C SER A 47 17.61 29.82 -18.82
N ALA A 48 17.76 28.74 -19.59
CA ALA A 48 16.67 28.16 -20.36
C ALA A 48 15.88 27.19 -19.47
N ALA A 49 15.10 27.74 -18.54
CA ALA A 49 14.08 27.02 -17.77
C ALA A 49 12.77 27.79 -17.91
N SER A 50 12.16 27.70 -19.09
CA SER A 50 10.82 28.27 -19.38
C SER A 50 10.38 27.83 -20.77
N ALA A 51 10.05 26.55 -20.93
CA ALA A 51 9.31 26.04 -22.10
C ALA A 51 8.71 24.63 -21.88
N LEU A 52 8.21 24.31 -20.68
CA LEU A 52 7.38 23.11 -20.47
C LEU A 52 5.87 23.42 -20.38
N ASP A 53 5.47 24.69 -20.38
CA ASP A 53 4.07 25.13 -20.22
C ASP A 53 3.28 25.22 -21.54
N ALA A 54 3.34 24.20 -22.38
CA ALA A 54 2.55 24.22 -23.61
C ALA A 54 2.03 22.86 -24.06
N HIS A 55 1.75 21.91 -23.17
CA HIS A 55 0.84 20.77 -23.39
C HIS A 55 0.24 20.31 -22.05
N ALA A 56 -0.44 21.22 -21.34
CA ALA A 56 -1.26 20.84 -20.21
C ALA A 56 -2.42 19.95 -20.72
N GLY A 57 -2.22 18.64 -20.67
CA GLY A 57 -3.32 17.68 -20.81
C GLY A 57 -4.42 18.08 -19.83
N HIS A 58 -5.68 18.03 -20.27
CA HIS A 58 -6.81 18.29 -19.39
C HIS A 58 -6.69 17.40 -18.15
N THR A 59 -6.56 18.03 -16.97
CA THR A 59 -6.61 17.29 -15.70
C THR A 59 -7.91 16.50 -15.66
N PRO A 60 -7.87 15.17 -15.55
CA PRO A 60 -9.07 14.37 -15.39
C PRO A 60 -9.86 14.86 -14.18
N ASP A 61 -11.17 14.81 -14.27
CA ASP A 61 -12.00 15.11 -13.12
C ASP A 61 -11.89 13.96 -12.10
N PHE A 62 -11.03 14.16 -11.09
CA PHE A 62 -10.90 13.31 -9.91
C PHE A 62 -11.76 13.77 -8.75
N GLY A 63 -12.54 14.85 -8.92
CA GLY A 63 -13.55 15.33 -7.99
C GLY A 63 -12.98 16.16 -6.85
N SER A 64 -13.85 16.72 -6.03
CA SER A 64 -13.50 17.75 -5.05
C SER A 64 -12.58 17.27 -3.93
N ASN A 65 -12.52 15.96 -3.68
CA ASN A 65 -11.75 15.38 -2.58
C ASN A 65 -10.31 15.00 -2.98
N VAL A 66 -9.96 15.24 -4.25
CA VAL A 66 -8.59 15.10 -4.75
C VAL A 66 -8.03 16.50 -4.94
N ILE A 67 -7.11 16.87 -4.05
CA ILE A 67 -6.47 18.18 -4.04
C ILE A 67 -5.11 18.02 -4.72
N ILE A 68 -4.95 18.64 -5.88
CA ILE A 68 -3.71 18.58 -6.66
C ILE A 68 -2.97 19.90 -6.50
N PHE A 69 -1.81 19.85 -5.87
CA PHE A 69 -0.92 21.00 -5.70
C PHE A 69 0.08 21.06 -6.86
N ASP A 70 0.31 22.26 -7.36
CA ASP A 70 1.33 22.57 -8.37
C ASP A 70 2.47 23.35 -7.70
N PRO A 71 3.75 23.12 -8.06
CA PRO A 71 4.87 23.85 -7.46
C PRO A 71 4.81 25.38 -7.66
N SER A 72 3.99 25.90 -8.58
CA SER A 72 3.77 27.34 -8.71
C SER A 72 2.87 27.93 -7.61
N MET A 73 2.14 27.10 -6.85
CA MET A 73 1.25 27.57 -5.79
C MET A 73 2.07 28.10 -4.60
N PRO A 74 1.70 29.25 -4.01
CA PRO A 74 2.38 29.76 -2.83
C PRO A 74 2.35 28.76 -1.66
N THR A 75 3.49 28.53 -0.99
CA THR A 75 3.58 27.60 0.16
C THR A 75 2.51 27.88 1.21
N ALA A 76 2.22 29.14 1.50
CA ALA A 76 1.21 29.53 2.48
C ALA A 76 -0.23 29.11 2.09
N GLU A 77 -0.56 29.08 0.79
CA GLU A 77 -1.88 28.63 0.32
C GLU A 77 -2.01 27.11 0.40
N ILE A 78 -0.92 26.39 0.08
CA ILE A 78 -0.84 24.94 0.27
C ILE A 78 -0.98 24.62 1.76
N GLN A 79 -0.21 25.30 2.61
CA GLN A 79 -0.25 25.15 4.07
C GLN A 79 -1.66 25.36 4.62
N ALA A 80 -2.34 26.44 4.22
CA ALA A 80 -3.71 26.72 4.65
C ALA A 80 -4.69 25.61 4.24
N THR A 81 -4.52 25.03 3.05
CA THR A 81 -5.36 23.93 2.56
C THR A 81 -5.13 22.65 3.36
N VAL A 82 -3.86 22.27 3.59
CA VAL A 82 -3.54 21.06 4.36
C VAL A 82 -3.96 21.20 5.82
N ASP A 83 -3.82 22.38 6.42
CA ASP A 83 -4.26 22.66 7.78
C ASP A 83 -5.78 22.57 7.94
N ALA A 84 -6.54 23.08 6.96
CA ALA A 84 -7.99 22.99 6.96
C ALA A 84 -8.48 21.53 6.89
N ILE A 85 -7.82 20.70 6.07
CA ILE A 85 -8.14 19.27 5.96
C ILE A 85 -7.73 18.53 7.23
N ALA A 86 -6.55 18.80 7.77
CA ALA A 86 -6.09 18.21 9.02
C ALA A 86 -7.00 18.57 10.21
N ALA A 87 -7.49 19.80 10.28
CA ALA A 87 -8.45 20.23 11.30
C ALA A 87 -9.77 19.45 11.23
N GLN A 88 -10.20 19.05 10.03
CA GLN A 88 -11.34 18.14 9.88
C GLN A 88 -10.97 16.71 10.25
N GLN A 89 -9.82 16.22 9.78
CA GLN A 89 -9.52 14.79 9.77
C GLN A 89 -8.79 14.27 11.01
N THR A 90 -8.17 15.11 11.84
CA THR A 90 -7.33 14.65 12.96
C THR A 90 -8.12 13.83 13.98
N ALA A 91 -9.34 14.25 14.32
CA ALA A 91 -10.21 13.57 15.27
C ALA A 91 -11.33 12.75 14.58
N ASN A 92 -11.30 12.61 13.25
CA ASN A 92 -12.39 12.05 12.46
C ASN A 92 -12.20 10.56 12.18
N GLU A 93 -12.00 9.79 13.24
CA GLU A 93 -11.71 8.35 13.14
C GLU A 93 -12.78 7.58 12.35
N PHE A 94 -14.07 7.88 12.55
CA PHE A 94 -15.16 7.14 11.93
C PHE A 94 -16.00 7.96 10.94
N GLY A 95 -15.51 9.12 10.51
CA GLY A 95 -16.21 9.92 9.50
C GLY A 95 -16.18 9.31 8.11
N SER A 96 -17.02 9.84 7.23
CA SER A 96 -17.10 9.43 5.81
C SER A 96 -16.20 10.26 4.90
N GLN A 97 -15.62 11.36 5.40
CA GLN A 97 -14.73 12.23 4.64
C GLN A 97 -13.41 11.50 4.33
N ARG A 98 -12.94 11.69 3.10
CA ARG A 98 -11.75 11.07 2.51
C ARG A 98 -11.03 12.12 1.68
N TYR A 99 -9.70 12.16 1.73
CA TYR A 99 -8.92 13.12 0.96
C TYR A 99 -7.66 12.50 0.34
N ALA A 100 -7.34 12.91 -0.87
CA ALA A 100 -6.04 12.68 -1.49
C ALA A 100 -5.35 14.03 -1.74
N LEU A 101 -4.20 14.22 -1.12
CA LEU A 101 -3.31 15.38 -1.28
C LEU A 101 -2.19 14.98 -2.24
N LEU A 102 -2.31 15.38 -3.50
CA LEU A 102 -1.45 14.97 -4.59
C LEU A 102 -0.53 16.12 -5.00
N PHE A 103 0.77 15.88 -5.05
CA PHE A 103 1.77 16.88 -5.38
C PHE A 103 2.34 16.59 -6.77
N ARG A 104 2.23 17.54 -7.70
CA ARG A 104 2.88 17.44 -9.00
C ARG A 104 4.41 17.45 -8.86
N PRO A 105 5.16 16.91 -9.83
CA PRO A 105 6.61 17.04 -9.86
C PRO A 105 7.06 18.48 -9.62
N GLY A 106 7.96 18.69 -8.67
CA GLY A 106 8.40 20.00 -8.22
C GLY A 106 8.84 20.02 -6.76
N THR A 107 9.22 21.21 -6.30
CA THR A 107 9.70 21.43 -4.93
C THR A 107 8.73 22.36 -4.20
N TYR A 108 8.37 21.97 -2.98
CA TYR A 108 7.39 22.66 -2.15
C TYR A 108 8.03 23.10 -0.83
N GLY A 109 7.81 24.36 -0.45
CA GLY A 109 8.46 24.98 0.71
C GLY A 109 9.97 25.19 0.51
N THR A 110 10.59 25.80 1.52
CA THR A 110 12.05 25.99 1.62
C THR A 110 12.51 25.71 3.05
N PRO A 111 13.81 25.52 3.32
CA PRO A 111 14.29 25.39 4.69
C PRO A 111 13.91 26.57 5.62
N ALA A 112 13.77 27.78 5.06
CA ALA A 112 13.39 28.99 5.81
C ALA A 112 11.87 29.18 5.94
N ASP A 113 11.10 28.67 4.97
CA ASP A 113 9.63 28.68 4.94
C ASP A 113 9.12 27.27 4.60
N PRO A 114 9.17 26.34 5.56
CA PRO A 114 8.94 24.92 5.31
C PRO A 114 7.45 24.58 5.22
N LEU A 115 7.09 23.61 4.38
CA LEU A 115 5.74 23.07 4.29
C LEU A 115 5.56 21.94 5.31
N VAL A 116 4.64 22.10 6.26
CA VAL A 116 4.35 21.09 7.29
C VAL A 116 2.98 20.50 7.05
N ILE A 117 2.91 19.21 6.74
CA ILE A 117 1.69 18.51 6.38
C ILE A 117 1.26 17.62 7.55
N PRO A 118 0.38 18.08 8.46
CA PRO A 118 -0.25 17.19 9.43
C PRO A 118 -1.25 16.25 8.73
N VAL A 119 -1.10 14.94 8.94
CA VAL A 119 -1.92 13.91 8.29
C VAL A 119 -2.92 13.31 9.29
N GLY A 120 -4.19 13.65 9.12
CA GLY A 120 -5.30 13.08 9.90
C GLY A 120 -5.80 11.74 9.35
N TYR A 121 -6.92 11.26 9.88
CA TYR A 121 -7.59 10.05 9.37
C TYR A 121 -7.99 10.21 7.90
N TYR A 122 -8.03 9.09 7.19
CA TYR A 122 -8.41 8.96 5.79
C TYR A 122 -7.82 9.99 4.83
N THR A 123 -6.55 10.29 5.04
CA THR A 123 -5.80 11.25 4.24
C THR A 123 -4.63 10.54 3.61
N GLN A 124 -4.57 10.55 2.28
CA GLN A 124 -3.40 10.14 1.52
C GLN A 124 -2.58 11.38 1.15
N VAL A 125 -1.27 11.32 1.35
CA VAL A 125 -0.30 12.27 0.80
C VAL A 125 0.53 11.53 -0.25
N ALA A 126 0.58 12.03 -1.49
CA ALA A 126 1.36 11.36 -2.52
C ALA A 126 1.99 12.33 -3.53
N GLY A 127 3.20 12.03 -3.97
CA GLY A 127 3.79 12.65 -5.15
C GLY A 127 3.33 11.99 -6.45
N LEU A 128 3.16 12.80 -7.49
CA LEU A 128 2.80 12.37 -8.85
C LEU A 128 4.05 12.21 -9.75
N GLY A 129 5.22 12.02 -9.14
CA GLY A 129 6.48 11.74 -9.83
C GLY A 129 6.59 10.32 -10.39
N ALA A 130 7.50 10.11 -11.33
CA ALA A 130 7.91 8.75 -11.71
C ALA A 130 8.83 8.13 -10.63
N THR A 131 9.60 8.97 -9.94
CA THR A 131 10.45 8.62 -8.80
C THR A 131 10.17 9.54 -7.61
N PRO A 132 10.42 9.11 -6.35
CA PRO A 132 10.23 9.98 -5.18
C PRO A 132 11.02 11.29 -5.23
N GLY A 133 12.14 11.32 -5.95
CA GLY A 133 12.95 12.53 -6.15
C GLY A 133 12.28 13.63 -6.98
N ASP A 134 11.24 13.29 -7.76
CA ASP A 134 10.55 14.26 -8.61
C ASP A 134 9.66 15.23 -7.80
N VAL A 135 9.28 14.85 -6.59
CA VAL A 135 8.44 15.65 -5.68
C VAL A 135 9.18 15.84 -4.38
N VAL A 136 9.61 17.06 -4.07
CA VAL A 136 10.38 17.38 -2.86
C VAL A 136 9.57 18.27 -1.94
N ILE A 137 9.31 17.82 -0.72
CA ILE A 137 8.75 18.61 0.36
C ILE A 137 9.89 19.08 1.26
N ASN A 138 10.26 20.36 1.19
CA ASN A 138 11.12 20.97 2.20
C ASN A 138 10.28 21.28 3.44
N GLY A 139 10.30 20.38 4.40
CA GLY A 139 9.42 20.43 5.55
C GLY A 139 9.15 19.03 6.09
N LYS A 140 7.89 18.69 6.34
CA LYS A 140 7.50 17.46 7.05
C LYS A 140 6.14 16.94 6.64
N VAL A 141 5.92 15.63 6.83
CA VAL A 141 4.63 14.94 6.66
C VAL A 141 4.33 14.19 7.97
N ASN A 142 3.69 14.88 8.92
CA ASN A 142 3.63 14.42 10.30
C ASN A 142 2.31 13.77 10.69
N VAL A 143 2.42 12.78 11.57
CA VAL A 143 1.36 12.25 12.42
C VAL A 143 1.83 12.32 13.87
N TYR A 144 0.99 12.87 14.74
CA TYR A 144 1.22 13.02 16.18
C TYR A 144 0.21 12.19 16.98
N ASN A 145 0.46 12.03 18.28
CA ASN A 145 -0.46 11.29 19.16
C ASN A 145 -1.86 11.92 19.19
N GLN A 146 -2.88 11.09 19.38
CA GLN A 146 -4.23 11.51 19.73
C GLN A 146 -4.31 11.72 21.24
N CYS A 147 -4.71 12.92 21.66
CA CYS A 147 -4.86 13.28 23.06
C CYS A 147 -6.34 13.37 23.44
N LEU A 148 -6.90 12.27 23.96
CA LEU A 148 -8.28 12.25 24.46
C LEU A 148 -8.39 12.89 25.86
N ALA A 149 -7.30 12.89 26.61
CA ALA A 149 -7.13 13.57 27.90
C ALA A 149 -5.65 13.98 28.07
N PRO A 150 -5.31 14.91 28.99
CA PRO A 150 -3.92 15.34 29.21
C PRO A 150 -2.94 14.21 29.54
N ASP A 151 -3.41 13.12 30.15
CA ASP A 151 -2.66 11.92 30.51
C ASP A 151 -2.86 10.75 29.53
N ASN A 152 -3.68 10.94 28.50
CA ASN A 152 -3.96 9.94 27.47
C ASN A 152 -3.67 10.52 26.08
N CYS A 153 -2.38 10.60 25.76
CA CYS A 153 -1.84 11.03 24.48
C CYS A 153 -1.08 9.88 23.84
N ILE A 154 -1.77 9.06 23.06
CA ILE A 154 -1.22 7.81 22.48
C ILE A 154 -1.43 7.78 20.96
N ALA A 155 -0.68 6.94 20.27
CA ALA A 155 -0.82 6.70 18.83
C ALA A 155 -1.59 5.41 18.50
N LEU A 156 -2.15 4.71 19.50
CA LEU A 156 -2.79 3.40 19.30
C LEU A 156 -3.92 3.41 18.27
N THR A 157 -4.60 4.55 18.06
CA THR A 157 -5.67 4.69 17.06
C THR A 157 -5.28 5.49 15.83
N ASN A 158 -4.00 5.82 15.61
CA ASN A 158 -3.58 6.57 14.42
C ASN A 158 -3.59 5.68 13.15
N PHE A 159 -4.80 5.38 12.65
CA PHE A 159 -5.06 4.50 11.52
C PHE A 159 -5.32 5.26 10.20
N TRP A 160 -5.52 4.48 9.13
CA TRP A 160 -6.11 4.85 7.84
C TRP A 160 -5.54 6.11 7.22
N ARG A 161 -4.23 6.14 6.95
CA ARG A 161 -3.57 7.24 6.26
C ARG A 161 -2.42 6.72 5.43
N SER A 162 -1.82 7.53 4.58
CA SER A 162 -0.63 7.09 3.84
C SER A 162 0.22 8.25 3.38
N VAL A 163 1.50 7.97 3.19
CA VAL A 163 2.44 8.85 2.50
C VAL A 163 3.19 8.04 1.44
N SER A 164 3.26 8.58 0.22
CA SER A 164 3.94 7.86 -0.86
C SER A 164 4.59 8.70 -1.95
N ASN A 165 5.59 8.10 -2.60
CA ASN A 165 6.19 8.57 -3.86
C ASN A 165 6.68 10.03 -3.83
N LEU A 166 7.36 10.42 -2.76
CA LEU A 166 7.90 11.77 -2.58
C LEU A 166 9.16 11.78 -1.72
N THR A 167 9.90 12.88 -1.79
CA THR A 167 11.02 13.18 -0.89
C THR A 167 10.57 14.11 0.22
N ILE A 168 10.85 13.75 1.47
CA ILE A 168 10.75 14.63 2.64
C ILE A 168 12.16 15.13 2.96
N ALA A 169 12.44 16.38 2.63
CA ALA A 169 13.64 17.07 3.07
C ALA A 169 13.35 17.76 4.40
N VAL A 170 13.73 17.11 5.51
CA VAL A 170 13.29 17.45 6.86
C VAL A 170 13.69 18.89 7.22
N ALA A 171 12.70 19.76 7.39
CA ALA A 171 12.90 21.15 7.78
C ALA A 171 11.78 21.65 8.70
N GLY A 172 12.02 22.78 9.37
CA GLY A 172 11.02 23.45 10.20
C GLY A 172 10.77 22.86 11.58
N GLN A 173 9.79 23.46 12.26
CA GLN A 173 9.48 23.30 13.69
C GLN A 173 10.65 23.65 14.61
N SER A 174 10.43 23.59 15.92
CA SER A 174 11.41 23.97 16.94
C SER A 174 11.37 23.02 18.14
N GLY A 175 12.32 23.17 19.06
CA GLY A 175 12.38 22.36 20.28
C GLY A 175 12.56 20.87 19.97
N CYS A 176 11.86 20.01 20.71
CA CYS A 176 12.00 18.55 20.58
C CYS A 176 11.60 18.00 19.20
N ARG A 177 10.81 18.77 18.42
CA ARG A 177 10.38 18.38 17.08
C ARG A 177 11.39 18.78 16.00
N ALA A 178 12.39 19.61 16.29
CA ALA A 178 13.35 20.05 15.27
C ALA A 178 14.14 18.86 14.68
N GLY A 179 14.38 18.89 13.37
CA GLY A 179 15.18 17.88 12.67
C GLY A 179 14.61 16.45 12.63
N THR A 180 13.33 16.29 12.96
CA THR A 180 12.65 14.97 12.97
C THR A 180 11.27 15.09 12.30
N ASP A 181 11.01 14.23 11.31
CA ASP A 181 9.68 13.95 10.78
C ASP A 181 9.00 12.89 11.67
N PHE A 182 7.75 13.10 12.05
CA PHE A 182 7.03 12.20 12.96
C PHE A 182 6.00 11.40 12.18
N TRP A 183 6.18 10.09 12.10
CA TRP A 183 5.18 9.17 11.56
C TRP A 183 4.67 8.28 12.70
N ALA A 184 4.08 8.90 13.73
CA ALA A 184 3.56 8.22 14.91
C ALA A 184 2.23 7.52 14.64
N VAL A 185 2.28 6.40 13.94
CA VAL A 185 1.09 5.68 13.42
C VAL A 185 0.88 4.32 14.07
N SER A 186 -0.31 3.77 13.87
CA SER A 186 -0.66 2.36 14.12
C SER A 186 -0.89 1.62 12.79
N GLN A 187 -1.69 0.55 12.78
CA GLN A 187 -2.03 -0.24 11.60
C GLN A 187 -2.65 0.60 10.46
N ALA A 188 -2.63 0.06 9.23
CA ALA A 188 -3.18 0.67 8.01
C ALA A 188 -2.70 2.12 7.75
N SER A 189 -1.42 2.35 7.97
CA SER A 189 -0.76 3.65 7.80
C SER A 189 0.54 3.56 7.01
N PRO A 190 0.52 3.01 5.77
CA PRO A 190 1.73 2.69 5.03
C PRO A 190 2.54 3.93 4.61
N MET A 191 3.86 3.78 4.67
CA MET A 191 4.84 4.65 4.02
C MET A 191 5.50 3.88 2.86
N ARG A 192 5.31 4.34 1.62
CA ARG A 192 5.78 3.64 0.42
C ARG A 192 6.52 4.56 -0.54
N ARG A 193 7.67 4.17 -1.09
CA ARG A 193 8.40 5.03 -2.05
C ARG A 193 8.68 6.42 -1.49
N VAL A 194 9.14 6.49 -0.25
CA VAL A 194 9.50 7.77 0.38
C VAL A 194 11.00 7.86 0.52
N SER A 195 11.57 9.00 0.13
CA SER A 195 12.96 9.35 0.45
C SER A 195 12.94 10.37 1.59
N VAL A 196 13.49 10.05 2.75
CA VAL A 196 13.67 11.03 3.83
C VAL A 196 15.13 11.44 3.91
N VAL A 197 15.37 12.75 3.88
CA VAL A 197 16.72 13.33 3.86
C VAL A 197 16.85 14.46 4.86
N GLY A 198 18.05 14.63 5.42
CA GLY A 198 18.40 15.79 6.24
C GLY A 198 17.77 15.81 7.65
N GLY A 199 17.25 14.67 8.13
CA GLY A 199 16.71 14.55 9.47
C GLY A 199 16.25 13.13 9.81
N ASN A 200 15.85 12.93 11.05
CA ASN A 200 15.34 11.65 11.54
C ASN A 200 13.89 11.43 11.14
N VAL A 201 13.45 10.17 11.21
CA VAL A 201 12.03 9.80 11.22
C VAL A 201 11.73 9.14 12.56
N SER A 202 10.71 9.62 13.27
CA SER A 202 10.25 8.99 14.50
C SER A 202 8.93 8.29 14.30
N LEU A 203 8.89 7.01 14.63
CA LEU A 203 7.69 6.18 14.56
C LEU A 203 6.84 6.30 15.84
N MET A 204 7.27 7.11 16.81
CA MET A 204 6.47 7.53 17.97
C MET A 204 6.48 9.05 18.10
N ASP A 205 5.44 9.61 18.73
CA ASP A 205 5.46 11.02 19.13
C ASP A 205 5.88 11.15 20.60
N TYR A 206 7.19 11.23 20.80
CA TYR A 206 7.80 11.45 22.10
C TYR A 206 7.69 12.91 22.58
N CYS A 207 7.23 13.82 21.73
CA CYS A 207 7.22 15.25 21.98
C CYS A 207 5.96 15.73 22.68
N THR A 208 4.84 15.05 22.48
CA THR A 208 3.55 15.47 23.03
C THR A 208 3.40 15.10 24.51
N ALA A 209 3.80 13.89 24.91
CA ALA A 209 3.68 13.44 26.30
C ALA A 209 4.76 12.39 26.69
N GLY A 210 5.98 12.53 26.14
CA GLY A 210 7.02 11.50 26.24
C GLY A 210 6.73 10.28 25.36
N PRO A 211 7.55 9.21 25.43
CA PRO A 211 7.25 7.95 24.77
C PRO A 211 5.91 7.38 25.24
N GLN A 212 5.00 7.11 24.31
CA GLN A 212 3.62 6.67 24.57
C GLN A 212 3.25 5.50 23.65
N TYR A 213 2.16 4.81 23.93
CA TYR A 213 1.81 3.60 23.17
C TYR A 213 1.56 3.86 21.68
N ALA A 214 2.16 3.02 20.83
CA ALA A 214 2.01 3.02 19.38
C ALA A 214 2.10 1.56 18.88
N SER A 215 1.28 1.21 17.88
CA SER A 215 1.12 -0.17 17.38
C SER A 215 1.16 -0.22 15.85
N GLY A 216 2.20 0.36 15.27
CA GLY A 216 2.48 0.29 13.84
C GLY A 216 2.98 -1.09 13.43
N GLY A 217 3.44 -1.29 12.19
CA GLY A 217 3.31 -0.40 11.05
C GLY A 217 4.13 -0.93 9.89
N PHE A 218 4.07 -0.23 8.76
CA PHE A 218 4.57 -0.74 7.49
C PHE A 218 5.34 0.34 6.71
N ILE A 219 6.60 0.06 6.39
CA ILE A 219 7.43 0.84 5.46
C ILE A 219 7.89 -0.08 4.33
N ALA A 220 7.72 0.38 3.09
CA ALA A 220 8.21 -0.33 1.91
C ALA A 220 8.87 0.60 0.90
N ASP A 221 9.83 0.07 0.15
CA ASP A 221 10.42 0.73 -1.00
C ASP A 221 10.93 2.16 -0.70
N SER A 222 11.45 2.39 0.50
CA SER A 222 11.77 3.72 1.02
C SER A 222 13.24 3.84 1.42
N ALA A 223 13.79 5.05 1.37
CA ALA A 223 15.18 5.34 1.69
C ALA A 223 15.27 6.43 2.75
N PHE A 224 16.12 6.23 3.75
CA PHE A 224 16.34 7.17 4.85
C PHE A 224 17.83 7.47 4.91
N SER A 225 18.20 8.71 4.56
CA SER A 225 19.59 9.14 4.47
C SER A 225 19.85 10.41 5.27
N SER A 226 21.05 10.52 5.83
CA SER A 226 21.46 11.60 6.73
C SER A 226 20.56 11.72 7.96
N GLY A 227 20.09 10.59 8.48
CA GLY A 227 19.19 10.49 9.62
C GLY A 227 19.02 9.05 10.09
N THR A 228 18.29 8.86 11.20
CA THR A 228 17.99 7.53 11.75
C THR A 228 16.50 7.35 11.90
N VAL A 229 16.00 6.13 11.69
CA VAL A 229 14.62 5.78 12.04
C VAL A 229 14.56 5.42 13.52
N ILE A 230 13.78 6.20 14.25
CA ILE A 230 13.55 6.05 15.70
C ILE A 230 12.29 5.19 15.89
N ASN A 231 12.48 3.91 16.24
CA ASN A 231 11.36 3.03 16.61
C ASN A 231 10.65 3.56 17.86
N GLY A 232 11.44 3.90 18.88
CA GLY A 232 10.91 4.39 20.15
C GLY A 232 10.03 3.35 20.83
N SER A 233 8.81 3.73 21.20
CA SER A 233 7.81 2.90 21.88
C SER A 233 6.96 2.04 20.95
N GLN A 234 7.21 2.06 19.64
CA GLN A 234 6.49 1.19 18.70
C GLN A 234 6.64 -0.28 19.09
N GLN A 235 5.51 -0.93 19.30
CA GLN A 235 5.43 -2.34 19.72
C GLN A 235 6.06 -3.27 18.67
N GLN A 236 5.62 -3.15 17.43
CA GLN A 236 6.12 -3.89 16.27
C GLN A 236 6.24 -2.97 15.06
N PHE A 237 6.99 -3.41 14.05
CA PHE A 237 7.04 -2.72 12.76
C PHE A 237 7.66 -3.62 11.69
N LEU A 238 7.23 -3.48 10.44
CA LEU A 238 7.88 -4.08 9.27
C LEU A 238 8.49 -3.02 8.38
N VAL A 239 9.76 -3.22 8.00
CA VAL A 239 10.44 -2.45 6.96
C VAL A 239 10.95 -3.39 5.87
N ARG A 240 10.47 -3.25 4.64
CA ARG A 240 10.89 -4.11 3.52
C ARG A 240 11.42 -3.34 2.31
N ASN A 241 12.28 -3.99 1.52
CA ASN A 241 12.83 -3.44 0.26
C ASN A 241 13.27 -1.97 0.41
N SER A 242 13.97 -1.65 1.50
CA SER A 242 14.25 -0.26 1.87
C SER A 242 15.73 -0.05 2.14
N HIS A 243 16.12 1.19 2.34
CA HIS A 243 17.48 1.58 2.71
C HIS A 243 17.44 2.42 3.99
N LEU A 244 18.12 1.95 5.04
CA LEU A 244 18.22 2.60 6.33
C LEU A 244 19.66 2.99 6.63
N ASP A 245 19.91 4.26 6.97
CA ASP A 245 21.16 4.67 7.61
C ASP A 245 21.27 4.16 9.06
N GLY A 246 20.13 3.92 9.72
CA GLY A 246 20.10 3.36 11.07
C GLY A 246 18.70 3.13 11.62
N TRP A 247 18.64 2.30 12.68
CA TRP A 247 17.43 1.97 13.44
C TRP A 247 17.73 1.94 14.93
N THR A 248 16.92 2.60 15.78
CA THR A 248 17.29 2.84 17.19
C THR A 248 17.15 1.64 18.13
N ASN A 249 16.00 0.96 18.13
CA ASN A 249 15.65 -0.05 19.14
C ASN A 249 14.51 -0.98 18.67
N GLY A 250 14.27 -2.08 19.39
CA GLY A 250 13.07 -2.91 19.24
C GLY A 250 12.31 -3.01 20.56
N VAL A 251 11.01 -3.31 20.49
CA VAL A 251 10.13 -3.49 21.67
C VAL A 251 9.65 -4.94 21.73
N TRP A 252 8.80 -5.38 20.80
CA TRP A 252 8.31 -6.76 20.75
C TRP A 252 8.69 -7.50 19.47
N ASN A 253 8.51 -6.89 18.30
CA ASN A 253 8.76 -7.56 17.02
C ASN A 253 9.13 -6.56 15.90
N GLN A 254 10.42 -6.39 15.63
CA GLN A 254 10.90 -5.46 14.59
C GLN A 254 11.45 -6.29 13.44
N VAL A 255 10.74 -6.25 12.30
CA VAL A 255 11.00 -7.14 11.17
C VAL A 255 11.55 -6.35 9.99
N PHE A 256 12.59 -6.90 9.36
CA PHE A 256 13.24 -6.35 8.19
C PHE A 256 13.35 -7.41 7.09
N ALA A 257 12.96 -7.08 5.87
CA ALA A 257 13.05 -8.02 4.75
C ALA A 257 13.55 -7.34 3.47
N GLY A 258 14.74 -7.70 3.01
CA GLY A 258 15.34 -7.00 1.86
C GLY A 258 15.73 -5.57 2.17
N THR A 259 15.98 -5.23 3.44
CA THR A 259 16.28 -3.86 3.86
C THR A 259 17.79 -3.67 4.03
N ILE A 260 18.38 -2.81 3.20
CA ILE A 260 19.78 -2.42 3.28
C ILE A 260 19.98 -1.57 4.54
N GLY A 261 21.01 -1.88 5.32
CA GLY A 261 21.31 -1.17 6.57
C GLY A 261 20.42 -1.55 7.77
N ALA A 262 19.54 -2.55 7.62
CA ALA A 262 18.81 -3.13 8.74
C ALA A 262 19.77 -3.72 9.81
N PRO A 263 19.40 -3.70 11.09
CA PRO A 263 20.16 -4.40 12.13
C PRO A 263 20.19 -5.90 11.84
N ALA A 264 21.29 -6.57 12.20
CA ALA A 264 21.41 -8.02 12.02
C ALA A 264 20.34 -8.79 12.82
N GLN A 265 19.97 -9.98 12.34
CA GLN A 265 19.11 -10.92 13.05
C GLN A 265 19.61 -11.14 14.48
N SER A 266 18.75 -10.91 15.48
CA SER A 266 19.14 -11.02 16.89
C SER A 266 18.03 -11.47 17.85
N PHE A 267 16.85 -11.83 17.33
CA PHE A 267 15.79 -12.40 18.16
C PHE A 267 16.34 -13.56 19.01
N PRO A 268 16.05 -13.61 20.34
CA PRO A 268 15.00 -12.85 21.03
C PRO A 268 15.39 -11.45 21.53
N ASN A 269 16.68 -11.10 21.66
CA ASN A 269 17.08 -9.82 22.27
C ASN A 269 18.34 -9.20 21.64
N PRO A 270 18.25 -8.00 21.03
CA PRO A 270 17.01 -7.26 20.75
C PRO A 270 16.10 -8.05 19.77
N PRO A 271 14.78 -7.80 19.76
CA PRO A 271 13.81 -8.60 19.02
C PRO A 271 13.77 -8.24 17.52
N TYR A 272 14.92 -8.33 16.85
CA TYR A 272 15.05 -8.12 15.41
C TYR A 272 14.96 -9.43 14.66
N THR A 273 14.01 -9.49 13.72
CA THR A 273 13.90 -10.52 12.70
C THR A 273 14.33 -9.92 11.36
N THR A 274 15.48 -10.33 10.83
CA THR A 274 16.09 -9.71 9.64
C THR A 274 16.38 -10.74 8.57
N LEU A 275 15.73 -10.58 7.41
CA LEU A 275 15.95 -11.35 6.20
C LEU A 275 16.74 -10.48 5.21
N ASP A 276 17.83 -11.02 4.65
CA ASP A 276 18.68 -10.28 3.70
C ASP A 276 17.94 -9.86 2.42
N THR A 277 16.95 -10.66 2.01
CA THR A 277 16.09 -10.41 0.86
C THR A 277 14.63 -10.63 1.23
N ASN A 278 13.71 -9.94 0.54
CA ASN A 278 12.31 -10.33 0.51
C ASN A 278 12.11 -11.38 -0.61
N PRO A 279 11.75 -12.64 -0.31
CA PRO A 279 11.74 -13.73 -1.29
C PRO A 279 10.85 -13.47 -2.52
N ILE A 280 9.71 -12.84 -2.32
CA ILE A 280 8.83 -12.38 -3.40
C ILE A 280 8.09 -11.12 -2.96
N SER A 281 8.07 -10.11 -3.82
CA SER A 281 7.36 -8.86 -3.54
C SER A 281 6.90 -8.22 -4.83
N ARG A 282 5.95 -7.29 -4.72
CA ARG A 282 5.52 -6.43 -5.80
C ARG A 282 5.08 -5.11 -5.18
N GLU A 283 5.63 -4.00 -5.66
CA GLU A 283 5.22 -2.69 -5.17
C GLU A 283 3.82 -2.32 -5.69
N ALA A 284 3.05 -1.58 -4.91
CA ALA A 284 1.69 -1.19 -5.25
C ALA A 284 1.67 -0.28 -6.51
N PRO A 285 0.67 -0.42 -7.41
CA PRO A 285 0.43 0.54 -8.47
C PRO A 285 0.18 1.95 -7.95
N PHE A 286 0.65 2.95 -8.68
CA PHE A 286 0.48 4.35 -8.27
C PHE A 286 0.17 5.28 -9.44
N LEU A 287 -0.61 6.32 -9.15
CA LEU A 287 -0.92 7.41 -10.08
C LEU A 287 0.28 8.35 -10.18
N TYR A 288 0.66 8.73 -11.40
CA TYR A 288 1.74 9.68 -11.64
C TYR A 288 1.53 10.49 -12.93
N LEU A 289 2.35 11.50 -13.14
CA LEU A 289 2.46 12.27 -14.38
C LEU A 289 3.68 11.78 -15.18
N ASP A 290 3.48 11.41 -16.44
CA ASP A 290 4.60 11.10 -17.32
C ASP A 290 5.37 12.36 -17.74
N GLY A 291 6.48 12.18 -18.47
CA GLY A 291 7.32 13.29 -18.95
C GLY A 291 6.62 14.27 -19.90
N THR A 292 5.39 13.99 -20.32
CA THR A 292 4.54 14.90 -21.11
C THR A 292 3.43 15.56 -20.28
N GLY A 293 3.41 15.36 -18.96
CA GLY A 293 2.39 15.88 -18.07
C GLY A 293 1.05 15.15 -18.15
N GLN A 294 1.03 13.93 -18.70
CA GLN A 294 -0.20 13.13 -18.78
C GLN A 294 -0.30 12.20 -17.57
N TYR A 295 -1.50 12.12 -17.00
CA TYR A 295 -1.77 11.16 -15.94
C TYR A 295 -1.72 9.72 -16.44
N ARG A 296 -1.06 8.88 -15.64
CA ARG A 296 -0.79 7.47 -15.90
C ARG A 296 -0.86 6.69 -14.59
N VAL A 297 -1.07 5.39 -14.67
CA VAL A 297 -0.84 4.49 -13.54
C VAL A 297 0.39 3.65 -13.86
N PHE A 298 1.41 3.77 -13.02
CA PHE A 298 2.59 2.90 -13.08
C PHE A 298 2.29 1.60 -12.36
N VAL A 299 2.70 0.49 -12.96
CA VAL A 299 2.44 -0.87 -12.50
C VAL A 299 3.78 -1.58 -12.33
N PRO A 300 4.31 -1.66 -11.10
CA PRO A 300 5.58 -2.32 -10.83
C PRO A 300 5.55 -3.82 -11.15
N ASP A 301 6.67 -4.35 -11.64
CA ASP A 301 6.86 -5.79 -11.85
C ASP A 301 7.07 -6.52 -10.52
N ALA A 302 6.57 -7.75 -10.42
CA ALA A 302 6.90 -8.63 -9.30
C ALA A 302 8.42 -8.96 -9.29
N GLN A 303 9.02 -8.88 -8.12
CA GLN A 303 10.44 -9.14 -7.89
C GLN A 303 10.61 -10.40 -7.04
N ARG A 304 11.72 -11.11 -7.26
CA ARG A 304 12.15 -12.24 -6.42
C ARG A 304 13.44 -11.90 -5.72
N ASN A 305 13.56 -12.30 -4.47
CA ASN A 305 14.71 -12.02 -3.61
C ASN A 305 15.11 -10.53 -3.65
N SER A 306 14.10 -9.64 -3.59
CA SER A 306 14.31 -8.21 -3.70
C SER A 306 15.06 -7.67 -2.48
N ARG A 307 15.88 -6.64 -2.71
CA ARG A 307 16.68 -5.99 -1.69
C ARG A 307 16.94 -4.54 -2.08
N GLY A 308 16.80 -3.63 -1.12
CA GLY A 308 16.84 -2.19 -1.35
C GLY A 308 15.62 -1.69 -2.09
N THR A 309 15.61 -0.40 -2.41
CA THR A 309 14.52 0.24 -3.15
C THR A 309 14.56 -0.14 -4.62
N THR A 310 13.39 -0.02 -5.26
CA THR A 310 13.22 -0.27 -6.69
C THR A 310 13.56 0.96 -7.54
N TRP A 311 13.92 2.11 -6.95
CA TRP A 311 14.04 3.39 -7.64
C TRP A 311 15.39 4.10 -7.44
N GLU A 312 16.20 3.77 -6.42
CA GLU A 312 17.52 4.39 -6.24
C GLU A 312 18.53 3.98 -7.33
N ALA A 313 18.45 2.74 -7.81
CA ALA A 313 19.39 2.17 -8.79
C ALA A 313 18.98 2.37 -10.26
N GLY A 314 17.88 3.10 -10.51
CA GLY A 314 17.34 3.32 -11.85
C GLY A 314 15.81 3.33 -11.86
N PRO A 315 15.19 3.37 -13.05
CA PRO A 315 13.75 3.28 -13.17
C PRO A 315 13.23 1.99 -12.55
N THR A 316 12.15 2.08 -11.77
CA THR A 316 11.46 0.90 -11.25
C THR A 316 11.03 0.00 -12.39
N PRO A 317 11.33 -1.31 -12.34
CA PRO A 317 10.83 -2.26 -13.32
C PRO A 317 9.31 -2.30 -13.29
N GLY A 318 8.69 -2.26 -14.47
CA GLY A 318 7.25 -2.21 -14.61
C GLY A 318 6.82 -1.59 -15.93
N TYR A 319 5.53 -1.31 -16.04
CA TYR A 319 4.93 -0.67 -17.20
C TYR A 319 3.94 0.43 -16.79
N SER A 320 3.60 1.28 -17.75
CA SER A 320 2.73 2.43 -17.53
C SER A 320 1.46 2.31 -18.37
N LEU A 321 0.30 2.48 -17.73
CA LEU A 321 -1.00 2.47 -18.39
C LEU A 321 -1.58 3.89 -18.45
N PRO A 322 -2.11 4.32 -19.61
CA PRO A 322 -2.82 5.59 -19.70
C PRO A 322 -4.14 5.53 -18.92
N LEU A 323 -4.52 6.65 -18.32
CA LEU A 323 -5.80 6.74 -17.60
C LEU A 323 -7.02 6.45 -18.47
N SER A 324 -6.92 6.53 -19.80
CA SER A 324 -7.98 6.08 -20.71
C SER A 324 -8.29 4.57 -20.61
N ARG A 325 -7.48 3.79 -19.89
CA ARG A 325 -7.75 2.38 -19.53
C ARG A 325 -8.48 2.22 -18.19
N PHE A 326 -8.72 3.31 -17.46
CA PHE A 326 -9.37 3.32 -16.16
C PHE A 326 -10.73 3.99 -16.24
N TYR A 327 -11.71 3.39 -15.58
CA TYR A 327 -12.92 4.08 -15.19
C TYR A 327 -12.66 4.80 -13.87
N ILE A 328 -12.69 6.13 -13.89
CA ILE A 328 -12.54 6.96 -12.68
C ILE A 328 -13.88 6.92 -11.93
N ALA A 329 -13.95 6.04 -10.94
CA ALA A 329 -15.15 5.80 -10.16
C ALA A 329 -15.40 6.91 -9.14
N ARG A 330 -16.68 7.20 -8.94
CA ARG A 330 -17.21 8.16 -7.96
C ARG A 330 -18.00 7.44 -6.88
N PRO A 331 -18.06 7.96 -5.63
CA PRO A 331 -18.90 7.39 -4.59
C PRO A 331 -20.38 7.24 -4.97
N THR A 332 -20.86 8.01 -5.96
CA THR A 332 -22.21 7.96 -6.52
C THR A 332 -22.42 6.88 -7.59
N ASP A 333 -21.36 6.23 -8.07
CA ASP A 333 -21.46 5.15 -9.04
C ASP A 333 -22.01 3.88 -8.39
N SER A 334 -23.01 3.27 -9.03
CA SER A 334 -23.53 1.98 -8.59
C SER A 334 -22.55 0.85 -8.92
N ALA A 335 -22.59 -0.22 -8.13
CA ALA A 335 -21.83 -1.43 -8.41
C ALA A 335 -22.21 -2.07 -9.78
N GLU A 336 -23.41 -1.83 -10.30
CA GLU A 336 -23.77 -2.19 -11.68
C GLU A 336 -22.90 -1.46 -12.71
N ARG A 337 -22.71 -0.16 -12.53
CA ARG A 337 -21.91 0.67 -13.44
C ARG A 337 -20.45 0.29 -13.41
N LEU A 338 -19.92 0.02 -12.21
CA LEU A 338 -18.56 -0.46 -12.00
C LEU A 338 -18.34 -1.82 -12.68
N ASN A 339 -19.25 -2.77 -12.48
CA ASN A 339 -19.22 -4.06 -13.18
C ASN A 339 -19.33 -3.92 -14.71
N ALA A 340 -20.15 -3.00 -15.20
CA ALA A 340 -20.25 -2.73 -16.63
C ALA A 340 -18.93 -2.16 -17.20
N ALA A 341 -18.18 -1.37 -16.42
CA ALA A 341 -16.84 -0.92 -16.81
C ALA A 341 -15.83 -2.08 -16.84
N LEU A 342 -15.82 -2.93 -15.81
CA LEU A 342 -15.00 -4.15 -15.77
C LEU A 342 -15.28 -5.07 -16.98
N ALA A 343 -16.56 -5.30 -17.29
CA ALA A 343 -17.00 -6.11 -18.42
C ALA A 343 -16.58 -5.52 -19.79
N ARG A 344 -16.42 -4.20 -19.89
CA ARG A 344 -15.88 -3.53 -21.08
C ARG A 344 -14.36 -3.53 -21.18
N GLY A 345 -13.65 -4.19 -20.25
CA GLY A 345 -12.20 -4.27 -20.29
C GLY A 345 -11.48 -3.12 -19.59
N MET A 346 -12.18 -2.31 -18.78
CA MET A 346 -11.56 -1.22 -18.02
C MET A 346 -10.95 -1.72 -16.70
N ASN A 347 -9.95 -1.00 -16.22
CA ASN A 347 -9.55 -0.99 -14.80
C ASN A 347 -10.44 -0.02 -14.02
N LEU A 348 -10.39 -0.05 -12.70
CA LEU A 348 -11.12 0.89 -11.83
C LEU A 348 -10.13 1.73 -11.02
N LEU A 349 -10.34 3.05 -11.02
CA LEU A 349 -9.67 3.99 -10.10
C LEU A 349 -10.74 4.62 -9.20
N PHE A 350 -10.73 4.30 -7.91
CA PHE A 350 -11.68 4.81 -6.94
C PHE A 350 -11.17 6.13 -6.36
N THR A 351 -11.90 7.21 -6.65
CA THR A 351 -11.64 8.53 -6.05
C THR A 351 -12.08 8.55 -4.57
N PRO A 352 -11.57 9.47 -3.73
CA PRO A 352 -11.79 9.43 -2.28
C PRO A 352 -13.27 9.56 -1.90
N GLY A 353 -13.78 8.54 -1.20
CA GLY A 353 -15.12 8.51 -0.62
C GLY A 353 -15.55 7.10 -0.23
N VAL A 354 -16.81 6.97 0.22
CA VAL A 354 -17.43 5.69 0.62
C VAL A 354 -18.43 5.26 -0.46
N TYR A 355 -18.24 4.05 -1.00
CA TYR A 355 -19.01 3.48 -2.10
C TYR A 355 -19.93 2.40 -1.56
N ALA A 356 -21.24 2.56 -1.72
CA ALA A 356 -22.19 1.51 -1.37
C ALA A 356 -22.15 0.38 -2.42
N VAL A 357 -21.76 -0.81 -2.01
CA VAL A 357 -21.67 -2.01 -2.85
C VAL A 357 -22.80 -2.96 -2.49
N ASP A 358 -23.90 -2.87 -3.25
CA ASP A 358 -25.11 -3.68 -3.09
C ASP A 358 -25.04 -5.02 -3.85
N ARG A 359 -24.09 -5.13 -4.79
CA ARG A 359 -23.79 -6.33 -5.57
C ARG A 359 -22.28 -6.50 -5.74
N THR A 360 -21.82 -7.75 -5.78
CA THR A 360 -20.41 -8.08 -5.93
C THR A 360 -19.79 -7.46 -7.17
N LEU A 361 -18.63 -6.82 -7.01
CA LEU A 361 -17.74 -6.46 -8.10
C LEU A 361 -17.01 -7.72 -8.57
N ASP A 362 -17.22 -8.11 -9.82
CA ASP A 362 -16.76 -9.39 -10.37
C ASP A 362 -15.64 -9.16 -11.40
N VAL A 363 -14.41 -9.46 -10.98
CA VAL A 363 -13.19 -9.25 -11.76
C VAL A 363 -12.83 -10.54 -12.47
N ARG A 364 -13.08 -10.58 -13.79
CA ARG A 364 -12.89 -11.79 -14.61
C ARG A 364 -11.75 -11.71 -15.61
N ARG A 365 -11.15 -10.53 -15.78
CA ARG A 365 -10.09 -10.29 -16.77
C ARG A 365 -8.73 -10.32 -16.07
N PRO A 366 -7.72 -11.03 -16.61
CA PRO A 366 -6.36 -10.92 -16.10
C PRO A 366 -5.86 -9.48 -16.15
N ASP A 367 -4.87 -9.16 -15.31
CA ASP A 367 -4.22 -7.84 -15.28
C ASP A 367 -5.18 -6.67 -15.00
N THR A 368 -6.33 -6.96 -14.35
CA THR A 368 -7.27 -5.91 -13.94
C THR A 368 -6.76 -5.22 -12.68
N ILE A 369 -6.73 -3.90 -12.71
CA ILE A 369 -6.30 -3.06 -11.59
C ILE A 369 -7.53 -2.39 -10.96
N LEU A 370 -7.61 -2.47 -9.64
CA LEU A 370 -8.57 -1.80 -8.77
C LEU A 370 -7.76 -0.94 -7.81
N LEU A 371 -7.58 0.34 -8.15
CA LEU A 371 -6.74 1.27 -7.40
C LEU A 371 -7.61 2.28 -6.64
N GLY A 372 -7.49 2.32 -5.32
CA GLY A 372 -8.04 3.39 -4.49
C GLY A 372 -7.05 4.51 -4.26
N ILE A 373 -7.54 5.74 -4.26
CA ILE A 373 -6.81 6.91 -3.76
C ILE A 373 -7.60 7.58 -2.63
N GLY A 374 -6.90 8.17 -1.67
CA GLY A 374 -7.48 8.81 -0.49
C GLY A 374 -8.25 7.85 0.41
N LEU A 375 -7.78 6.60 0.53
CA LEU A 375 -8.38 5.56 1.38
C LEU A 375 -9.86 5.31 1.01
N ALA A 376 -10.14 5.23 -0.29
CA ALA A 376 -11.46 4.93 -0.82
C ALA A 376 -12.02 3.65 -0.17
N THR A 377 -13.29 3.71 0.24
CA THR A 377 -13.92 2.68 1.06
C THR A 377 -15.06 2.03 0.30
N LEU A 378 -15.08 0.70 0.22
CA LEU A 378 -16.16 -0.09 -0.37
C LEU A 378 -17.01 -0.70 0.76
N GLU A 379 -18.23 -0.19 0.94
CA GLU A 379 -19.14 -0.62 2.01
C GLU A 379 -20.10 -1.72 1.52
N ALA A 380 -20.12 -2.86 2.19
CA ALA A 380 -20.92 -4.02 1.85
C ALA A 380 -22.38 -3.87 2.29
N THR A 381 -23.26 -3.31 1.45
CA THR A 381 -24.67 -3.05 1.83
C THR A 381 -25.61 -4.22 1.50
N GLY A 382 -25.22 -5.10 0.56
CA GLY A 382 -26.07 -6.19 0.05
C GLY A 382 -26.06 -7.49 0.85
N GLY A 383 -25.18 -7.66 1.84
CA GLY A 383 -24.93 -8.97 2.47
C GLY A 383 -24.29 -9.98 1.49
N VAL A 384 -23.61 -9.46 0.47
CA VAL A 384 -22.87 -10.21 -0.54
C VAL A 384 -21.38 -9.84 -0.45
N PRO A 385 -20.48 -10.63 -1.04
CA PRO A 385 -19.10 -10.20 -1.18
C PRO A 385 -19.01 -8.88 -1.93
N VAL A 386 -18.14 -7.99 -1.46
CA VAL A 386 -17.83 -6.72 -2.11
C VAL A 386 -17.07 -6.97 -3.40
N LEU A 387 -16.06 -7.84 -3.34
CA LEU A 387 -15.18 -8.15 -4.46
C LEU A 387 -14.99 -9.66 -4.61
N ARG A 388 -15.10 -10.13 -5.85
CA ARG A 388 -14.67 -11.46 -6.27
C ARG A 388 -13.75 -11.35 -7.47
N THR A 389 -12.71 -12.18 -7.50
CA THR A 389 -11.95 -12.43 -8.73
C THR A 389 -12.24 -13.83 -9.25
N ALA A 390 -12.31 -13.98 -10.56
CA ALA A 390 -12.19 -15.29 -11.19
C ALA A 390 -10.77 -15.85 -11.00
N ASN A 391 -10.54 -17.08 -11.47
CA ASN A 391 -9.21 -17.71 -11.53
C ASN A 391 -8.39 -17.12 -12.68
N VAL A 392 -7.90 -15.90 -12.52
CA VAL A 392 -7.08 -15.18 -13.50
C VAL A 392 -5.84 -14.57 -12.84
N PRO A 393 -4.67 -14.56 -13.52
CA PRO A 393 -3.45 -13.98 -12.99
C PRO A 393 -3.44 -12.45 -13.04
N GLY A 394 -2.50 -11.86 -12.30
CA GLY A 394 -2.11 -10.45 -12.42
C GLY A 394 -3.15 -9.43 -11.96
N VAL A 395 -4.21 -9.83 -11.24
CA VAL A 395 -5.15 -8.85 -10.68
C VAL A 395 -4.45 -8.06 -9.59
N GLU A 396 -4.65 -6.74 -9.56
CA GLU A 396 -4.03 -5.87 -8.55
C GLU A 396 -5.12 -5.05 -7.85
N VAL A 397 -5.23 -5.22 -6.54
CA VAL A 397 -6.14 -4.48 -5.67
C VAL A 397 -5.28 -3.68 -4.71
N ALA A 398 -5.35 -2.35 -4.78
CA ALA A 398 -4.48 -1.50 -4.00
C ALA A 398 -5.18 -0.30 -3.37
N GLY A 399 -4.86 0.02 -2.11
CA GLY A 399 -5.28 1.25 -1.44
C GLY A 399 -6.78 1.35 -1.15
N LEU A 400 -7.41 0.25 -0.75
CA LEU A 400 -8.85 0.16 -0.51
C LEU A 400 -9.16 -0.27 0.92
N ILE A 401 -10.17 0.37 1.51
CA ILE A 401 -10.83 -0.13 2.72
C ILE A 401 -12.09 -0.89 2.30
N VAL A 402 -12.31 -2.07 2.85
CA VAL A 402 -13.53 -2.87 2.68
C VAL A 402 -14.28 -2.88 4.01
N ASP A 403 -15.41 -2.18 4.04
CA ASP A 403 -16.20 -1.93 5.25
C ASP A 403 -17.45 -2.83 5.25
N ALA A 404 -17.65 -3.59 6.32
CA ALA A 404 -18.80 -4.48 6.41
C ALA A 404 -20.07 -3.69 6.74
N GLY A 405 -21.16 -3.90 6.00
CA GLY A 405 -22.46 -3.34 6.36
C GLY A 405 -23.24 -4.21 7.35
N PRO A 406 -24.47 -3.80 7.72
CA PRO A 406 -25.25 -4.43 8.79
C PRO A 406 -25.77 -5.84 8.43
N ARG A 407 -25.78 -6.21 7.15
CA ARG A 407 -26.14 -7.54 6.66
C ARG A 407 -24.87 -8.39 6.58
N ASN A 408 -24.88 -9.55 7.25
CA ASN A 408 -23.73 -10.44 7.24
C ASN A 408 -23.37 -10.90 5.82
N ALA A 409 -22.18 -10.53 5.36
CA ALA A 409 -21.59 -11.11 4.15
C ALA A 409 -20.87 -12.43 4.51
N PRO A 410 -21.08 -13.54 3.78
CA PRO A 410 -20.33 -14.78 4.04
C PRO A 410 -18.82 -14.62 3.86
N VAL A 411 -18.41 -13.75 2.95
CA VAL A 411 -17.03 -13.30 2.74
C VAL A 411 -17.08 -11.86 2.21
N LEU A 412 -16.18 -10.96 2.62
CA LEU A 412 -16.11 -9.60 2.05
C LEU A 412 -15.33 -9.57 0.73
N VAL A 413 -14.13 -10.14 0.72
CA VAL A 413 -13.28 -10.25 -0.49
C VAL A 413 -12.88 -11.69 -0.71
N GLN A 414 -13.09 -12.19 -1.92
CA GLN A 414 -12.70 -13.54 -2.33
C GLN A 414 -11.81 -13.47 -3.57
N ILE A 415 -10.59 -14.00 -3.45
CA ILE A 415 -9.57 -14.03 -4.50
C ILE A 415 -9.48 -15.44 -5.08
N GLY A 416 -9.96 -15.59 -6.31
CA GLY A 416 -10.13 -16.89 -6.96
C GLY A 416 -11.35 -17.65 -6.46
N GLU A 417 -11.80 -18.61 -7.25
CA GLU A 417 -12.90 -19.50 -6.91
C GLU A 417 -12.40 -20.66 -6.05
N ARG A 418 -13.26 -21.14 -5.12
CA ARG A 418 -12.95 -22.36 -4.35
C ARG A 418 -12.80 -23.57 -5.28
N HIS A 419 -11.78 -24.39 -5.01
CA HIS A 419 -11.57 -25.67 -5.68
C HIS A 419 -12.85 -26.54 -5.63
N GLY A 420 -13.21 -27.14 -6.77
CA GLY A 420 -14.41 -27.99 -6.88
C GLY A 420 -15.72 -27.24 -7.20
N SER A 421 -15.70 -25.91 -7.35
CA SER A 421 -16.86 -25.18 -7.89
C SER A 421 -17.14 -25.60 -9.35
N PRO A 422 -18.40 -25.61 -9.83
CA PRO A 422 -18.73 -26.01 -11.21
C PRO A 422 -18.00 -25.21 -12.30
N ALA A 423 -17.55 -23.98 -11.98
CA ALA A 423 -16.77 -23.10 -12.85
C ALA A 423 -15.24 -23.33 -12.76
N ALA A 424 -14.75 -24.09 -11.78
CA ALA A 424 -13.32 -24.40 -11.60
C ALA A 424 -12.74 -25.31 -12.71
N TRP A 425 -13.59 -25.89 -13.55
CA TRP A 425 -13.23 -26.86 -14.60
C TRP A 425 -12.96 -26.25 -15.98
N VAL A 426 -12.87 -24.93 -16.12
CA VAL A 426 -12.61 -24.26 -17.41
C VAL A 426 -11.19 -23.71 -17.47
N HIS A 427 -10.46 -24.10 -18.53
CA HIS A 427 -9.01 -24.01 -18.76
C HIS A 427 -8.38 -22.59 -18.86
N ALA A 428 -8.45 -21.77 -17.81
CA ALA A 428 -7.54 -20.63 -17.62
C ALA A 428 -6.42 -21.00 -16.61
N PRO A 429 -5.19 -20.47 -16.72
CA PRO A 429 -4.18 -20.71 -15.69
C PRO A 429 -4.68 -20.13 -14.37
N TRP A 430 -4.88 -21.00 -13.38
CA TRP A 430 -5.44 -20.65 -12.06
C TRP A 430 -4.66 -19.55 -11.32
N SER A 431 -3.37 -19.39 -11.65
CA SER A 431 -2.43 -18.35 -11.22
C SER A 431 -1.23 -18.33 -12.19
N ASP A 432 -0.37 -17.30 -12.14
CA ASP A 432 0.98 -17.32 -12.73
C ASP A 432 1.99 -16.80 -11.69
N PRO A 433 2.96 -17.61 -11.23
CA PRO A 433 3.98 -17.17 -10.24
C PRO A 433 4.93 -16.08 -10.75
N ARG A 434 4.89 -15.74 -12.05
CA ARG A 434 5.61 -14.60 -12.65
C ARG A 434 4.73 -13.37 -12.82
N ASN A 435 3.42 -13.53 -12.68
CA ASN A 435 2.44 -12.45 -12.71
C ASN A 435 1.38 -12.69 -11.60
N PRO A 436 1.82 -12.67 -10.33
CA PRO A 436 0.94 -12.98 -9.22
C PRO A 436 -0.12 -11.88 -9.06
N THR A 437 -1.29 -12.29 -8.56
CA THR A 437 -2.29 -11.35 -8.05
C THR A 437 -1.76 -10.68 -6.79
N LEU A 438 -1.94 -9.36 -6.67
CA LEU A 438 -1.48 -8.54 -5.56
C LEU A 438 -2.68 -7.90 -4.84
N LEU A 439 -2.69 -8.00 -3.51
CA LEU A 439 -3.47 -7.14 -2.62
C LEU A 439 -2.49 -6.31 -1.80
N ALA A 440 -2.46 -4.99 -2.01
CA ALA A 440 -1.56 -4.08 -1.32
C ALA A 440 -2.32 -2.94 -0.61
N ASP A 441 -2.07 -2.69 0.66
CA ASP A 441 -2.82 -1.67 1.44
C ASP A 441 -4.34 -1.92 1.37
N VAL A 442 -4.75 -3.18 1.55
CA VAL A 442 -6.15 -3.58 1.56
C VAL A 442 -6.57 -3.86 2.99
N PHE A 443 -7.47 -3.03 3.50
CA PHE A 443 -7.87 -3.04 4.90
C PHE A 443 -9.32 -3.44 5.04
N PHE A 444 -9.66 -4.19 6.10
CA PHE A 444 -11.01 -4.66 6.37
C PHE A 444 -11.48 -4.14 7.71
N ARG A 445 -12.73 -3.69 7.74
CA ARG A 445 -13.36 -3.17 8.96
C ARG A 445 -14.73 -3.78 9.17
N ILE A 446 -14.98 -4.25 10.38
CA ILE A 446 -16.24 -4.87 10.79
C ILE A 446 -16.72 -4.22 12.08
N GLY A 447 -17.58 -3.21 11.96
CA GLY A 447 -17.95 -2.35 13.09
C GLY A 447 -17.10 -1.08 13.17
N GLY A 448 -17.38 -0.20 14.12
CA GLY A 448 -16.61 1.02 14.37
C GLY A 448 -17.38 2.29 13.95
N PRO A 449 -17.54 2.58 12.64
CA PRO A 449 -18.40 3.68 12.19
C PRO A 449 -19.89 3.38 12.32
N HIS A 450 -20.26 2.11 12.13
CA HIS A 450 -21.64 1.61 12.17
C HIS A 450 -21.64 0.11 12.45
N LEU A 451 -22.83 -0.51 12.54
CA LEU A 451 -22.94 -1.96 12.61
C LEU A 451 -22.40 -2.59 11.32
N GLY A 452 -21.45 -3.51 11.46
CA GLY A 452 -20.88 -4.28 10.35
C GLY A 452 -20.82 -5.76 10.71
N LYS A 453 -21.11 -6.66 9.76
CA LYS A 453 -21.05 -8.12 9.96
C LYS A 453 -20.47 -8.82 8.75
N ALA A 454 -19.55 -9.75 8.98
CA ALA A 454 -19.03 -10.63 7.94
C ALA A 454 -18.58 -11.95 8.56
N THR A 455 -18.81 -13.08 7.91
CA THR A 455 -18.28 -14.36 8.42
C THR A 455 -16.77 -14.45 8.19
N VAL A 456 -16.30 -14.10 6.99
CA VAL A 456 -14.87 -14.04 6.64
C VAL A 456 -14.56 -12.68 6.02
N SER A 457 -13.44 -12.06 6.36
CA SER A 457 -13.06 -10.80 5.72
C SER A 457 -12.37 -11.05 4.38
N LEU A 458 -11.29 -11.84 4.39
CA LEU A 458 -10.54 -12.18 3.19
C LEU A 458 -10.43 -13.70 3.03
N GLU A 459 -10.83 -14.19 1.86
CA GLU A 459 -10.58 -15.57 1.43
C GLU A 459 -9.71 -15.60 0.18
N VAL A 460 -8.57 -16.29 0.26
CA VAL A 460 -7.61 -16.43 -0.83
C VAL A 460 -7.59 -17.87 -1.30
N ASN A 461 -8.22 -18.14 -2.44
CA ASN A 461 -8.26 -19.46 -3.07
C ASN A 461 -7.24 -19.60 -4.20
N ALA A 462 -6.88 -18.51 -4.87
CA ALA A 462 -5.88 -18.54 -5.92
C ALA A 462 -4.47 -18.78 -5.34
N ASN A 463 -3.66 -19.53 -6.07
CA ASN A 463 -2.26 -19.75 -5.73
C ASN A 463 -1.42 -18.50 -6.03
N ASP A 464 -0.22 -18.43 -5.46
CA ASP A 464 0.81 -17.42 -5.75
C ASP A 464 0.39 -15.97 -5.43
N VAL A 465 -0.72 -15.77 -4.70
CA VAL A 465 -1.20 -14.42 -4.33
C VAL A 465 -0.23 -13.76 -3.36
N LEU A 466 0.04 -12.47 -3.59
CA LEU A 466 0.81 -11.62 -2.69
C LEU A 466 -0.15 -10.76 -1.86
N LEU A 467 -0.04 -10.88 -0.54
CA LEU A 467 -0.71 -10.05 0.45
C LEU A 467 0.34 -9.12 1.06
N ASP A 468 0.24 -7.82 0.83
CA ASP A 468 1.28 -6.86 1.20
C ASP A 468 0.70 -5.66 1.95
N ASP A 469 0.92 -5.57 3.26
CA ASP A 469 0.21 -4.65 4.17
C ASP A 469 -1.32 -4.90 4.18
N ILE A 470 -1.72 -5.99 4.84
CA ILE A 470 -3.13 -6.31 5.08
C ILE A 470 -3.44 -6.06 6.54
N TRP A 471 -4.51 -5.31 6.79
CA TRP A 471 -5.12 -5.23 8.13
C TRP A 471 -6.57 -5.68 8.07
N ALA A 472 -6.85 -6.82 8.70
CA ALA A 472 -8.20 -7.29 8.89
C ALA A 472 -8.62 -7.05 10.34
N TRP A 473 -9.58 -6.15 10.57
CA TRP A 473 -9.92 -5.70 11.92
C TRP A 473 -11.42 -5.83 12.20
N ARG A 474 -11.76 -6.75 13.11
CA ARG A 474 -13.07 -6.72 13.77
C ARG A 474 -13.01 -5.64 14.84
N ALA A 475 -13.87 -4.64 14.74
CA ALA A 475 -13.77 -3.47 15.60
C ALA A 475 -13.87 -3.81 17.09
N ASP A 476 -12.90 -3.33 17.88
CA ASP A 476 -12.90 -3.41 19.35
C ASP A 476 -13.52 -2.15 20.00
N HIS A 477 -13.67 -1.06 19.25
CA HIS A 477 -14.26 0.20 19.72
C HIS A 477 -15.07 0.92 18.64
N GLY A 478 -15.84 1.93 19.06
CA GLY A 478 -16.74 2.70 18.21
C GLY A 478 -18.19 2.22 18.26
N SER A 479 -18.96 2.60 17.25
CA SER A 479 -20.38 2.25 17.07
C SER A 479 -20.57 0.83 16.54
N GLY A 480 -21.64 0.16 16.98
CA GLY A 480 -22.01 -1.17 16.49
C GLY A 480 -21.10 -2.30 16.97
N VAL A 481 -20.25 -2.08 17.96
CA VAL A 481 -19.30 -3.05 18.50
C VAL A 481 -19.87 -3.86 19.66
N GLY A 482 -19.50 -5.14 19.72
CA GLY A 482 -19.80 -6.06 20.80
C GLY A 482 -19.97 -7.49 20.28
N TRP A 483 -19.86 -8.47 21.19
CA TRP A 483 -19.82 -9.90 20.84
C TRP A 483 -20.95 -10.39 19.94
N THR A 484 -22.16 -9.84 20.10
CA THR A 484 -23.34 -10.18 19.27
C THR A 484 -23.70 -9.10 18.26
N SER A 485 -22.94 -8.00 18.23
CA SER A 485 -23.17 -6.83 17.39
C SER A 485 -22.38 -6.95 16.09
N ASN A 486 -21.08 -6.68 16.09
CA ASN A 486 -20.21 -6.77 14.92
C ASN A 486 -19.64 -8.18 14.75
N THR A 487 -20.51 -9.17 14.56
CA THR A 487 -20.10 -10.57 14.49
C THR A 487 -19.19 -10.81 13.29
N ALA A 488 -18.00 -11.40 13.55
CA ALA A 488 -17.13 -11.91 12.51
C ALA A 488 -16.30 -13.10 12.98
N ASP A 489 -16.31 -14.18 12.20
CA ASP A 489 -15.71 -15.45 12.61
C ASP A 489 -14.19 -15.46 12.40
N THR A 490 -13.72 -15.13 11.20
CA THR A 490 -12.29 -15.27 10.81
C THR A 490 -11.87 -14.10 9.92
N GLY A 491 -10.67 -13.57 10.15
CA GLY A 491 -10.13 -12.47 9.35
C GLY A 491 -9.64 -12.94 7.99
N LEU A 492 -8.76 -13.95 7.98
CA LEU A 492 -8.13 -14.44 6.77
C LEU A 492 -8.23 -15.96 6.66
N ILE A 493 -8.68 -16.44 5.50
CA ILE A 493 -8.54 -17.84 5.09
C ILE A 493 -7.66 -17.91 3.84
N VAL A 494 -6.57 -18.68 3.92
CA VAL A 494 -5.67 -18.96 2.79
C VAL A 494 -5.79 -20.42 2.39
N ASN A 495 -6.40 -20.67 1.24
CA ASN A 495 -6.53 -21.99 0.63
C ASN A 495 -5.54 -22.22 -0.51
N GLY A 496 -5.11 -21.15 -1.19
CA GLY A 496 -4.16 -21.24 -2.29
C GLY A 496 -2.74 -21.61 -1.84
N ASP A 497 -2.03 -22.35 -2.68
CA ASP A 497 -0.63 -22.69 -2.51
C ASP A 497 0.29 -21.49 -2.83
N ARG A 498 1.46 -21.42 -2.19
CA ARG A 498 2.50 -20.41 -2.44
C ARG A 498 2.02 -18.97 -2.28
N VAL A 499 0.98 -18.77 -1.47
CA VAL A 499 0.56 -17.43 -1.05
C VAL A 499 1.64 -16.86 -0.13
N ALA A 500 2.00 -15.60 -0.35
CA ALA A 500 2.98 -14.89 0.47
C ALA A 500 2.31 -13.67 1.13
N ALA A 501 2.36 -13.60 2.45
CA ALA A 501 1.91 -12.46 3.23
C ALA A 501 3.12 -11.71 3.80
N THR A 502 3.19 -10.40 3.58
CA THR A 502 4.26 -9.54 4.10
C THR A 502 3.62 -8.32 4.79
N GLY A 503 3.73 -8.24 6.11
CA GLY A 503 3.01 -7.26 6.92
C GLY A 503 1.54 -7.65 7.07
N LEU A 504 1.28 -8.70 7.85
CA LEU A 504 -0.07 -9.20 8.10
C LEU A 504 -0.54 -8.83 9.51
N PHE A 505 -1.63 -8.08 9.58
CA PHE A 505 -2.27 -7.65 10.82
C PHE A 505 -3.71 -8.20 10.83
N VAL A 506 -4.07 -9.03 11.80
CA VAL A 506 -5.43 -9.61 11.90
C VAL A 506 -5.87 -9.62 13.34
N GLU A 507 -7.00 -8.97 13.67
CA GLU A 507 -7.36 -8.68 15.07
C GLU A 507 -8.84 -8.88 15.39
N HIS A 508 -9.06 -9.40 16.60
CA HIS A 508 -10.30 -9.47 17.37
C HIS A 508 -11.44 -10.31 16.79
N TYR A 509 -11.19 -11.23 15.86
CA TYR A 509 -12.23 -12.11 15.33
C TYR A 509 -12.71 -13.13 16.38
N GLN A 510 -13.92 -13.65 16.19
CA GLN A 510 -14.58 -14.50 17.19
C GLN A 510 -14.05 -15.94 17.20
N LYS A 511 -13.36 -16.36 16.14
CA LYS A 511 -12.76 -17.70 15.99
C LYS A 511 -11.27 -17.58 15.62
N ASP A 512 -10.74 -18.53 14.86
CA ASP A 512 -9.36 -18.45 14.40
C ASP A 512 -9.21 -17.21 13.53
N GLU A 513 -8.22 -16.38 13.85
CA GLU A 513 -7.99 -15.08 13.24
C GLU A 513 -7.48 -15.27 11.80
N VAL A 514 -6.50 -16.16 11.64
CA VAL A 514 -5.96 -16.65 10.37
C VAL A 514 -6.08 -18.17 10.28
N ILE A 515 -6.59 -18.68 9.17
CA ILE A 515 -6.60 -20.11 8.83
C ILE A 515 -5.81 -20.31 7.53
N TRP A 516 -4.79 -21.17 7.58
CA TRP A 516 -3.94 -21.49 6.44
C TRP A 516 -4.04 -22.98 6.08
N THR A 517 -4.49 -23.28 4.88
CA THR A 517 -4.68 -24.64 4.37
C THR A 517 -3.91 -24.94 3.09
N GLY A 518 -3.41 -23.92 2.38
CA GLY A 518 -2.56 -24.07 1.19
C GLY A 518 -1.10 -24.40 1.51
N GLU A 519 -0.44 -25.11 0.60
CA GLU A 519 0.96 -25.54 0.73
C GLU A 519 1.96 -24.43 0.40
N HIS A 520 3.17 -24.53 0.94
CA HIS A 520 4.28 -23.62 0.68
C HIS A 520 3.95 -22.14 0.95
N GLY A 521 3.02 -21.89 1.87
CA GLY A 521 2.69 -20.54 2.32
C GLY A 521 3.82 -19.90 3.12
N SER A 522 3.98 -18.59 2.99
CA SER A 522 4.95 -17.82 3.77
C SER A 522 4.33 -16.56 4.37
N THR A 523 4.61 -16.27 5.63
CA THR A 523 4.30 -15.00 6.28
C THR A 523 5.60 -14.32 6.75
N ILE A 524 5.76 -13.02 6.46
CA ILE A 524 6.84 -12.18 6.97
C ILE A 524 6.19 -11.07 7.79
N MET A 525 6.37 -11.14 9.11
CA MET A 525 5.69 -10.33 10.12
C MET A 525 4.18 -10.64 10.21
N PHE A 526 3.77 -11.04 11.41
CA PHE A 526 2.38 -11.20 11.80
C PHE A 526 2.14 -10.45 13.12
N GLN A 527 1.04 -9.74 13.20
CA GLN A 527 0.54 -9.11 14.43
C GLN A 527 -0.94 -9.45 14.62
N ASN A 528 -1.30 -9.72 15.88
CA ASN A 528 -2.67 -10.03 16.28
C ASN A 528 -2.94 -9.54 17.72
N GLU A 529 -4.20 -9.18 17.96
CA GLU A 529 -4.83 -9.12 19.28
C GLU A 529 -6.09 -9.98 19.27
N MET A 530 -6.33 -10.71 20.37
CA MET A 530 -7.54 -11.53 20.56
C MET A 530 -8.77 -10.64 20.84
N PRO A 531 -10.02 -11.12 20.67
CA PRO A 531 -11.20 -10.33 20.99
C PRO A 531 -11.27 -9.99 22.48
N TYR A 532 -11.61 -8.75 22.80
CA TYR A 532 -11.73 -8.25 24.18
C TYR A 532 -13.09 -8.51 24.81
N ASP A 533 -14.08 -8.87 24.00
CA ASP A 533 -15.48 -8.95 24.35
C ASP A 533 -16.12 -10.35 24.43
N PRO A 534 -15.40 -11.51 24.49
CA PRO A 534 -16.03 -12.77 24.88
C PRO A 534 -16.80 -12.65 26.21
N PRO A 535 -18.11 -12.98 26.27
CA PRO A 535 -18.91 -12.77 27.48
C PRO A 535 -18.56 -13.74 28.61
N ASN A 536 -17.94 -14.86 28.29
CA ASN A 536 -17.40 -15.86 29.21
C ASN A 536 -16.58 -16.90 28.42
N GLN A 537 -15.83 -17.74 29.13
CA GLN A 537 -15.02 -18.79 28.53
C GLN A 537 -15.83 -19.77 27.66
N ALA A 538 -17.07 -20.11 28.04
CA ALA A 538 -17.88 -21.08 27.31
C ALA A 538 -18.30 -20.56 25.92
N ALA A 539 -18.53 -19.26 25.79
CA ALA A 539 -18.82 -18.61 24.50
C ALA A 539 -17.61 -18.55 23.56
N TRP A 540 -16.39 -18.64 24.11
CA TRP A 540 -15.13 -18.61 23.37
C TRP A 540 -14.29 -19.85 23.71
N SER A 541 -14.86 -21.02 23.44
CA SER A 541 -14.18 -22.32 23.50
C SER A 541 -14.66 -23.17 22.33
N HIS A 542 -13.80 -24.04 21.80
CA HIS A 542 -14.14 -24.94 20.70
C HIS A 542 -13.44 -26.28 20.88
N GLY A 543 -14.11 -27.40 20.59
CA GLY A 543 -13.45 -28.73 20.57
C GLY A 543 -12.72 -29.14 21.87
N GLY A 544 -13.07 -28.56 23.03
CA GLY A 544 -12.35 -28.75 24.29
C GLY A 544 -11.20 -27.77 24.55
N THR A 545 -10.86 -26.92 23.57
CA THR A 545 -9.86 -25.84 23.64
C THR A 545 -10.49 -24.56 24.20
N ARG A 546 -9.75 -23.85 25.05
CA ARG A 546 -10.12 -22.51 25.56
C ARG A 546 -9.65 -21.45 24.56
N GLY A 547 -10.58 -20.83 23.85
CA GLY A 547 -10.30 -19.87 22.79
C GLY A 547 -10.02 -20.49 21.42
N TYR A 548 -9.52 -19.65 20.52
CA TYR A 548 -9.16 -19.97 19.15
C TYR A 548 -7.74 -19.45 18.86
N ALA A 549 -7.12 -19.92 17.78
CA ALA A 549 -5.76 -19.55 17.44
C ALA A 549 -5.69 -18.20 16.71
N ALA A 550 -4.65 -17.42 16.99
CA ALA A 550 -4.34 -16.25 16.18
C ALA A 550 -3.89 -16.66 14.77
N TYR A 551 -3.27 -17.84 14.64
CA TYR A 551 -2.77 -18.33 13.37
C TYR A 551 -2.80 -19.85 13.37
N ALA A 552 -3.74 -20.42 12.61
CA ALA A 552 -3.95 -21.87 12.50
C ALA A 552 -3.45 -22.37 11.14
N VAL A 553 -2.42 -23.22 11.15
CA VAL A 553 -2.01 -23.99 9.96
C VAL A 553 -2.68 -25.36 10.03
N ALA A 554 -3.38 -25.75 8.97
CA ALA A 554 -4.07 -27.03 8.93
C ALA A 554 -3.07 -28.20 9.02
N SER A 555 -3.47 -29.27 9.73
CA SER A 555 -2.63 -30.46 9.92
C SER A 555 -2.31 -31.23 8.63
N THR A 556 -3.01 -30.92 7.54
CA THR A 556 -2.75 -31.46 6.21
C THR A 556 -1.63 -30.73 5.48
N VAL A 557 -1.20 -29.54 5.95
CA VAL A 557 -0.13 -28.76 5.32
C VAL A 557 1.22 -29.37 5.66
N HIS A 558 2.03 -29.65 4.64
CA HIS A 558 3.36 -30.21 4.78
C HIS A 558 4.46 -29.13 4.83
N THR A 559 4.28 -28.02 4.12
CA THR A 559 5.25 -26.93 4.08
C THR A 559 4.59 -25.58 4.39
N HIS A 560 5.07 -24.92 5.44
CA HIS A 560 4.67 -23.56 5.78
C HIS A 560 5.82 -22.84 6.50
N GLN A 561 5.95 -21.54 6.30
CA GLN A 561 6.94 -20.70 6.97
C GLN A 561 6.30 -19.41 7.47
N ALA A 562 6.63 -19.00 8.70
CA ALA A 562 6.20 -17.74 9.29
C ALA A 562 7.31 -17.12 10.13
#